data_AF-A0A5C6NPU3-F1
#
_entry.id   AF-A0A5C6NPU3-F1
#
_cell.length_a   1.000
_cell.length_b   1.000
_cell.length_c   1.000
_cell.angle_alpha   90.00
_cell.angle_beta   90.00
_cell.angle_gamma   90.00
#
_symmetry.space_group_name_H-M   'P 1'
#
loop_
_entity.id
_entity.type
_entity.pdbx_description
1 polymer ?
#
loop_
_entity_poly.entity_id
_entity_poly.type
_entity_poly.pdbx_seq_one_letter_code
_entity_poly.pdbx_strand_id
1 'polypeptide(L)'
;MGLSTSTGRRSQNSVPHIALLGSGGGERAVVAMLGSIQQLVKEGLFDTLLYIGGISGSTWAMASLYSGEDFQTGVDQIIATMQGPGVPLDEIVAWLDDRTEETTFSLTDIWAVLISTQIMKQLDLRQLSGDANRSATNPYPIYSTVERECTSDKPENGHWFEISPHESGLTDMGWFIETAYLGSRFCAGELVEKKPEMDVVKLQGICGSALADWQTTIALVRLRGAEFGDIPTQAHLIYVAIDHTLNLIKRTTTDPELLAILEKLQEKLKEIIESGHINLLKTSSLEEGKTVCQENITLLIEELELCCENLQSVNHSKFHLLWKLLKLLPPLLIKWEWGNTNNFLYCSHDANIPSPLCSKEIFYLIDAGLWMNVPYPPFLGAKRDIDLIVAPDFCAGEVFKTLTLAKKYALDKGKPFPEIDDQIKKEKDWPKDCYVFEGKEKEPTIVYMPLFNRANCRDAKELQAKMKKFCTFQLPYNNDMMNELLDIARDNIKRNKTILVQEMEKAIQRRSRRSSK
;
A
#
# COMPACT_ATOMS: atom_id res chain seq x y z
N MET A 1 -0.56 24.79 37.79
CA MET A 1 -2.03 24.84 37.81
C MET A 1 -2.51 23.42 37.63
N GLY A 2 -3.20 22.87 38.63
CA GLY A 2 -3.60 21.47 38.66
C GLY A 2 -4.63 21.15 37.58
N LEU A 3 -4.39 20.07 36.84
CA LEU A 3 -5.40 19.43 36.00
C LEU A 3 -6.52 18.93 36.92
N SER A 4 -7.70 19.54 36.78
CA SER A 4 -8.92 19.06 37.41
C SER A 4 -9.26 17.69 36.85
N THR A 5 -9.06 16.64 37.65
CA THR A 5 -9.54 15.28 37.38
C THR A 5 -11.04 15.19 37.70
N SER A 6 -11.89 15.80 36.87
CA SER A 6 -13.31 15.47 36.90
C SER A 6 -13.51 14.13 36.18
N THR A 7 -13.47 13.04 36.93
CA THR A 7 -13.84 11.68 36.51
C THR A 7 -15.36 11.53 36.35
N GLY A 8 -15.99 12.48 35.64
CA GLY A 8 -17.37 12.34 35.21
C GLY A 8 -17.43 11.35 34.06
N ARG A 9 -18.15 10.24 34.23
CA ARG A 9 -18.53 9.34 33.13
C ARG A 9 -19.20 10.20 32.05
N ARG A 10 -18.50 10.42 30.94
CA ARG A 10 -19.04 11.15 29.79
C ARG A 10 -20.17 10.33 29.16
N SER A 11 -21.21 11.00 28.68
CA SER A 11 -22.26 10.28 27.92
C SER A 11 -21.63 9.72 26.65
N GLN A 12 -22.06 8.53 26.22
CA GLN A 12 -21.55 7.88 25.00
C GLN A 12 -21.61 8.83 23.79
N ASN A 13 -22.64 9.68 23.74
CA ASN A 13 -22.85 10.68 22.68
C ASN A 13 -21.85 11.86 22.69
N SER A 14 -20.94 11.93 23.66
CA SER A 14 -19.94 13.02 23.79
C SER A 14 -18.50 12.59 23.53
N VAL A 15 -18.26 11.29 23.29
CA VAL A 15 -16.93 10.76 22.95
C VAL A 15 -16.67 11.00 21.46
N PRO A 16 -15.63 11.76 21.07
CA PRO A 16 -15.36 12.04 19.67
C PRO A 16 -14.90 10.78 18.93
N HIS A 17 -15.25 10.68 17.66
CA HIS A 17 -14.70 9.67 16.76
C HIS A 17 -13.40 10.22 16.17
N ILE A 18 -12.27 9.62 16.54
CA ILE A 18 -10.94 10.03 16.10
C ILE A 18 -10.34 8.95 15.21
N ALA A 19 -9.78 9.34 14.06
CA ALA A 19 -9.13 8.43 13.13
C ALA A 19 -7.66 8.81 12.91
N LEU A 20 -6.77 7.81 12.91
CA LEU A 20 -5.38 7.94 12.46
C LEU A 20 -5.24 7.44 11.02
N LEU A 21 -4.83 8.29 10.09
CA LEU A 21 -4.74 7.95 8.66
C LEU A 21 -3.28 7.99 8.16
N GLY A 22 -2.68 6.81 7.98
CA GLY A 22 -1.34 6.66 7.43
C GLY A 22 -1.34 6.66 5.91
N SER A 23 -0.57 7.57 5.31
CA SER A 23 -0.34 7.62 3.85
C SER A 23 0.48 6.41 3.34
N GLY A 24 0.51 6.20 2.02
CA GLY A 24 1.41 5.24 1.40
C GLY A 24 2.85 5.73 1.22
N GLY A 25 3.77 4.81 0.93
CA GLY A 25 5.19 5.14 0.75
C GLY A 25 6.16 3.97 0.89
N GLY A 26 5.72 2.74 0.65
CA GLY A 26 6.55 1.54 0.84
C GLY A 26 7.12 1.45 2.26
N GLU A 27 8.36 0.98 2.39
CA GLU A 27 9.04 0.84 3.70
C GLU A 27 9.15 2.16 4.47
N ARG A 28 9.29 3.32 3.80
CA ARG A 28 9.27 4.62 4.49
C ARG A 28 7.97 4.80 5.28
N ALA A 29 6.83 4.46 4.69
CA ALA A 29 5.54 4.54 5.35
C ALA A 29 5.40 3.52 6.48
N VAL A 30 5.90 2.28 6.28
CA VAL A 30 5.92 1.26 7.34
C VAL A 30 6.63 1.79 8.59
N VAL A 31 7.88 2.19 8.42
CA VAL A 31 8.75 2.59 9.54
C VAL A 31 8.23 3.87 10.20
N ALA A 32 7.78 4.84 9.41
CA ALA A 32 7.23 6.08 9.94
C ALA A 32 5.88 5.85 10.66
N MET A 33 5.04 4.93 10.18
CA MET A 33 3.79 4.56 10.84
C MET A 33 4.07 3.88 12.18
N LEU A 34 4.97 2.91 12.23
CA LEU A 34 5.38 2.23 13.46
C LEU A 34 5.94 3.22 14.50
N GLY A 35 6.85 4.11 14.10
CA GLY A 35 7.40 5.14 14.99
C GLY A 35 6.34 6.12 15.50
N SER A 36 5.37 6.48 14.65
CA SER A 36 4.25 7.35 15.04
C SER A 36 3.34 6.67 16.06
N ILE A 37 2.95 5.41 15.81
CA ILE A 37 2.12 4.62 16.73
C ILE A 37 2.85 4.40 18.05
N GLN A 38 4.13 4.01 18.03
CA GLN A 38 4.94 3.81 19.23
C GLN A 38 4.94 5.06 20.13
N GLN A 39 5.06 6.25 19.54
CA GLN A 39 5.01 7.49 20.29
C GLN A 39 3.58 7.83 20.76
N LEU A 40 2.54 7.59 19.95
CA LEU A 40 1.15 7.78 20.38
C LEU A 40 0.80 6.91 21.60
N VAL A 41 1.25 5.65 21.61
CA VAL A 41 1.11 4.73 22.75
C VAL A 41 1.83 5.28 23.97
N LYS A 42 3.10 5.67 23.82
CA LYS A 42 3.92 6.25 24.90
C LYS A 42 3.32 7.52 25.51
N GLU A 43 2.64 8.33 24.70
CA GLU A 43 2.01 9.57 25.15
C GLU A 43 0.57 9.38 25.67
N GLY A 44 0.03 8.15 25.65
CA GLY A 44 -1.34 7.83 26.07
C GLY A 44 -2.40 8.37 25.11
N LEU A 45 -2.04 8.61 23.84
CA LEU A 45 -2.94 9.14 22.82
C LEU A 45 -3.52 8.04 21.92
N PHE A 46 -2.90 6.86 21.86
CA PHE A 46 -3.36 5.78 20.99
C PHE A 46 -4.77 5.28 21.36
N ASP A 47 -5.07 5.16 22.66
CA ASP A 47 -6.38 4.73 23.17
C ASP A 47 -7.52 5.72 22.89
N THR A 48 -7.21 6.92 22.36
CA THR A 48 -8.21 7.89 21.94
C THR A 48 -8.75 7.62 20.54
N LEU A 49 -8.09 6.76 19.77
CA LEU A 49 -8.42 6.45 18.38
C LEU A 49 -9.56 5.44 18.32
N LEU A 50 -10.61 5.76 17.56
CA LEU A 50 -11.67 4.81 17.21
C LEU A 50 -11.31 4.03 15.94
N TYR A 51 -10.57 4.66 15.03
CA TYR A 51 -10.18 4.05 13.76
C TYR A 51 -8.72 4.26 13.42
N ILE A 52 -8.18 3.33 12.65
CA ILE A 52 -6.91 3.47 11.94
C ILE A 52 -7.13 3.13 10.47
N GLY A 53 -6.68 4.00 9.58
CA GLY A 53 -6.78 3.83 8.13
C GLY A 53 -5.39 3.83 7.50
N GLY A 54 -5.17 2.95 6.52
CA GLY A 54 -3.89 2.86 5.82
C GLY A 54 -4.01 2.67 4.32
N ILE A 55 -2.99 3.13 3.61
CA ILE A 55 -2.73 2.87 2.18
C ILE A 55 -1.30 2.36 2.02
N SER A 56 -1.05 1.48 1.05
CA SER A 56 0.29 1.01 0.68
C SER A 56 1.09 0.58 1.90
N GLY A 57 2.36 0.97 2.04
CA GLY A 57 3.20 0.62 3.20
C GLY A 57 2.57 0.80 4.60
N SER A 58 1.67 1.77 4.81
CA SER A 58 0.97 1.89 6.11
C SER A 58 0.07 0.68 6.40
N THR A 59 -0.51 0.05 5.36
CA THR A 59 -1.27 -1.19 5.50
C THR A 59 -0.41 -2.37 5.94
N TRP A 60 0.86 -2.41 5.55
CA TRP A 60 1.77 -3.48 5.97
C TRP A 60 2.10 -3.37 7.47
N ALA A 61 2.34 -2.15 7.95
CA ALA A 61 2.49 -1.87 9.37
C ALA A 61 1.22 -2.24 10.15
N MET A 62 0.04 -1.85 9.64
CA MET A 62 -1.25 -2.20 10.26
C MET A 62 -1.44 -3.72 10.30
N ALA A 63 -1.36 -4.42 9.18
CA ALA A 63 -1.49 -5.88 9.11
C ALA A 63 -0.66 -6.61 10.18
N SER A 64 0.59 -6.18 10.37
CA SER A 64 1.50 -6.74 11.37
C SER A 64 1.08 -6.39 12.80
N LEU A 65 0.65 -5.16 13.03
CA LEU A 65 0.19 -4.66 14.33
C LEU A 65 -1.03 -5.43 14.84
N TYR A 66 -1.96 -5.74 13.94
CA TYR A 66 -3.14 -6.55 14.25
C TYR A 66 -2.83 -8.05 14.30
N SER A 67 -1.58 -8.50 14.20
CA SER A 67 -1.24 -9.89 14.49
C SER A 67 -1.10 -10.14 16.00
N GLY A 68 -0.61 -9.16 16.78
CA GLY A 68 -0.35 -9.27 18.21
C GLY A 68 -1.55 -9.00 19.13
N GLU A 69 -1.41 -9.33 20.42
CA GLU A 69 -2.45 -9.11 21.45
C GLU A 69 -2.40 -7.72 22.08
N ASP A 70 -1.20 -7.16 22.28
CA ASP A 70 -0.95 -5.85 22.88
C ASP A 70 -0.20 -4.93 21.91
N PHE A 71 -0.65 -3.68 21.76
CA PHE A 71 -0.13 -2.75 20.76
C PHE A 71 1.24 -2.19 21.14
N GLN A 72 1.53 -2.00 22.43
CA GLN A 72 2.81 -1.45 22.86
C GLN A 72 3.93 -2.45 22.58
N THR A 73 3.79 -3.67 23.09
CA THR A 73 4.73 -4.76 22.84
C THR A 73 4.71 -5.21 21.38
N GLY A 74 3.56 -5.15 20.72
CA GLY A 74 3.39 -5.48 19.30
C GLY A 74 4.24 -4.60 18.38
N VAL A 75 4.22 -3.27 18.56
CA VAL A 75 5.04 -2.37 17.74
C VAL A 75 6.54 -2.65 17.90
N ASP A 76 7.00 -2.87 19.14
CA ASP A 76 8.41 -3.17 19.42
C ASP A 76 8.84 -4.52 18.81
N GLN A 77 7.97 -5.53 18.87
CA GLN A 77 8.20 -6.84 18.25
C GLN A 77 8.25 -6.76 16.72
N ILE A 78 7.41 -5.95 16.09
CA ILE A 78 7.43 -5.75 14.64
C ILE A 78 8.74 -5.08 14.23
N ILE A 79 9.17 -4.03 14.94
CA ILE A 79 10.44 -3.36 14.68
C ILE A 79 11.60 -4.35 14.84
N ALA A 80 11.62 -5.16 15.90
CA ALA A 80 12.64 -6.18 16.11
C ALA A 80 12.66 -7.23 14.98
N THR A 81 11.48 -7.64 14.51
CA THR A 81 11.32 -8.58 13.38
C THR A 81 11.91 -7.98 12.10
N MET A 82 11.55 -6.74 11.77
CA MET A 82 12.11 -6.02 10.62
C MET A 82 13.63 -5.80 10.71
N GLN A 83 14.21 -5.77 11.91
CA GLN A 83 15.66 -5.70 12.13
C GLN A 83 16.33 -7.08 12.10
N GLY A 84 15.54 -8.16 12.13
CA GLY A 84 15.99 -9.55 12.22
C GLY A 84 16.30 -10.20 10.86
N PRO A 85 16.41 -11.54 10.82
CA PRO A 85 16.53 -12.30 9.58
C PRO A 85 15.24 -12.25 8.75
N GLY A 86 15.35 -12.38 7.43
CA GLY A 86 14.20 -12.46 6.53
C GLY A 86 13.50 -13.82 6.56
N VAL A 87 12.36 -13.92 5.86
CA VAL A 87 11.59 -15.17 5.73
C VAL A 87 12.41 -16.23 4.99
N PRO A 88 12.46 -17.49 5.47
CA PRO A 88 13.07 -18.60 4.76
C PRO A 88 12.50 -18.80 3.36
N LEU A 89 13.36 -19.12 2.39
CA LEU A 89 12.96 -19.19 0.97
C LEU A 89 12.06 -20.38 0.66
N ASP A 90 12.20 -21.47 1.40
CA ASP A 90 11.32 -22.64 1.35
C ASP A 90 9.88 -22.30 1.77
N GLU A 91 9.70 -21.42 2.76
CA GLU A 91 8.36 -20.92 3.12
C GLU A 91 7.76 -20.05 2.00
N ILE A 92 8.57 -19.20 1.36
CA ILE A 92 8.15 -18.39 0.21
C ILE A 92 7.74 -19.28 -0.99
N VAL A 93 8.53 -20.32 -1.27
CA VAL A 93 8.25 -21.30 -2.32
C VAL A 93 6.93 -22.02 -2.05
N ALA A 94 6.75 -22.53 -0.83
CA ALA A 94 5.56 -23.26 -0.42
C ALA A 94 4.31 -22.38 -0.53
N TRP A 95 4.41 -21.12 -0.09
CA TRP A 95 3.31 -20.15 -0.23
C TRP A 95 2.90 -19.94 -1.68
N LEU A 96 3.87 -19.86 -2.60
CA LEU A 96 3.60 -19.79 -4.03
C LEU A 96 2.97 -21.10 -4.55
N ASP A 97 3.38 -22.29 -4.09
CA ASP A 97 2.90 -23.59 -4.61
C ASP A 97 1.41 -23.77 -4.34
N ASP A 98 0.98 -23.33 -3.16
CA ASP A 98 -0.42 -23.40 -2.75
C ASP A 98 -1.35 -22.49 -3.58
N ARG A 99 -0.81 -21.50 -4.30
CA ARG A 99 -1.59 -20.38 -4.86
C ARG A 99 -1.51 -20.21 -6.36
N THR A 100 -0.54 -20.81 -7.05
CA THR A 100 -0.36 -20.62 -8.50
C THR A 100 -1.50 -21.12 -9.36
N GLU A 101 -2.28 -22.08 -8.84
CA GLU A 101 -3.47 -22.62 -9.51
C GLU A 101 -4.74 -21.80 -9.26
N GLU A 102 -4.66 -20.76 -8.42
CA GLU A 102 -5.80 -19.87 -8.20
C GLU A 102 -6.08 -19.03 -9.45
N THR A 103 -7.35 -18.96 -9.85
CA THR A 103 -7.79 -18.16 -11.01
C THR A 103 -7.53 -16.66 -10.82
N THR A 104 -7.33 -16.23 -9.58
CA THR A 104 -7.03 -14.84 -9.19
C THR A 104 -5.53 -14.57 -9.03
N PHE A 105 -4.65 -15.55 -9.27
CA PHE A 105 -3.21 -15.35 -9.17
C PHE A 105 -2.72 -14.31 -10.20
N SER A 106 -1.93 -13.34 -9.76
CA SER A 106 -1.55 -12.16 -10.54
C SER A 106 -0.15 -11.63 -10.16
N LEU A 107 0.32 -10.58 -10.82
CA LEU A 107 1.61 -9.93 -10.49
C LEU A 107 1.64 -9.41 -9.04
N THR A 108 0.48 -9.10 -8.48
CA THR A 108 0.33 -8.68 -7.08
C THR A 108 0.82 -9.74 -6.09
N ASP A 109 0.61 -11.02 -6.39
CA ASP A 109 1.00 -12.11 -5.50
C ASP A 109 2.52 -12.29 -5.46
N ILE A 110 3.16 -12.14 -6.62
CA ILE A 110 4.61 -12.13 -6.73
C ILE A 110 5.20 -10.91 -6.02
N TRP A 111 4.59 -9.74 -6.22
CA TRP A 111 4.97 -8.52 -5.51
C TRP A 111 4.85 -8.67 -3.98
N ALA A 112 3.75 -9.24 -3.50
CA ALA A 112 3.51 -9.48 -2.08
C ALA A 112 4.63 -10.31 -1.46
N VAL A 113 4.93 -11.47 -2.06
CA VAL A 113 5.87 -12.44 -1.49
C VAL A 113 7.35 -12.06 -1.70
N LEU A 114 7.66 -11.15 -2.62
CA LEU A 114 9.04 -10.69 -2.86
C LEU A 114 9.37 -9.35 -2.21
N ILE A 115 8.37 -8.50 -1.95
CA ILE A 115 8.62 -7.14 -1.45
C ILE A 115 8.04 -6.95 -0.06
N SER A 116 6.74 -7.22 0.13
CA SER A 116 6.12 -7.03 1.45
C SER A 116 6.77 -7.92 2.50
N THR A 117 6.96 -9.21 2.21
CA THR A 117 7.60 -10.17 3.12
C THR A 117 9.07 -9.86 3.37
N GLN A 118 9.79 -9.27 2.41
CA GLN A 118 11.20 -8.89 2.58
C GLN A 118 11.36 -7.65 3.46
N ILE A 119 10.44 -6.69 3.34
CA ILE A 119 10.41 -5.48 4.16
C ILE A 119 9.93 -5.82 5.58
N MET A 120 8.80 -6.53 5.69
CA MET A 120 8.21 -6.91 6.98
C MET A 120 8.96 -8.05 7.66
N LYS A 121 9.78 -8.81 6.92
CA LYS A 121 10.50 -10.01 7.37
C LYS A 121 9.59 -11.05 8.04
N GLN A 122 8.37 -11.17 7.54
CA GLN A 122 7.37 -12.11 8.04
C GLN A 122 6.48 -12.61 6.91
N LEU A 123 5.90 -13.79 7.10
CA LEU A 123 4.89 -14.39 6.25
C LEU A 123 3.59 -14.56 7.06
N ASP A 124 2.67 -13.62 6.95
CA ASP A 124 1.43 -13.61 7.74
C ASP A 124 0.29 -14.32 7.00
N LEU A 125 0.10 -15.60 7.31
CA LEU A 125 -0.90 -16.46 6.67
C LEU A 125 -2.31 -16.31 7.27
N ARG A 126 -2.51 -15.38 8.21
CA ARG A 126 -3.83 -15.18 8.82
C ARG A 126 -4.82 -14.67 7.78
N GLN A 127 -6.09 -14.93 8.06
CA GLN A 127 -7.23 -14.34 7.40
C GLN A 127 -7.63 -13.06 8.13
N LEU A 128 -7.91 -11.99 7.39
CA LEU A 128 -8.29 -10.72 8.01
C LEU A 128 -9.62 -10.84 8.74
N SER A 129 -10.55 -11.66 8.24
CA SER A 129 -11.83 -11.90 8.93
C SER A 129 -11.67 -12.53 10.31
N GLY A 130 -10.58 -13.26 10.54
CA GLY A 130 -10.22 -13.79 11.85
C GLY A 130 -10.01 -12.70 12.91
N ASP A 131 -9.70 -11.48 12.49
CA ASP A 131 -9.48 -10.34 13.38
C ASP A 131 -10.80 -9.67 13.84
N ALA A 132 -11.96 -10.09 13.31
CA ALA A 132 -13.27 -9.53 13.66
C ALA A 132 -13.63 -9.74 15.15
N ASN A 133 -13.19 -10.85 15.73
CA ASN A 133 -13.46 -11.20 17.13
C ASN A 133 -12.41 -10.68 18.12
N ARG A 134 -11.45 -9.86 17.68
CA ARG A 134 -10.42 -9.30 18.56
C ARG A 134 -11.00 -8.27 19.52
N SER A 135 -10.27 -8.02 20.61
CA SER A 135 -10.66 -7.05 21.64
C SER A 135 -11.03 -5.69 21.05
N ALA A 136 -12.18 -5.16 21.46
CA ALA A 136 -12.66 -3.82 21.10
C ALA A 136 -11.82 -2.68 21.70
N THR A 137 -10.72 -2.99 22.40
CA THR A 137 -9.75 -2.01 22.93
C THR A 137 -8.89 -1.39 21.85
N ASN A 138 -8.87 -1.97 20.66
CA ASN A 138 -7.99 -1.55 19.56
C ASN A 138 -8.78 -0.68 18.57
N PRO A 139 -8.15 0.34 17.95
CA PRO A 139 -8.80 1.10 16.89
C PRO A 139 -9.27 0.17 15.78
N TYR A 140 -10.37 0.47 15.12
CA TYR A 140 -10.89 -0.37 14.06
C TYR A 140 -10.09 -0.17 12.74
N PRO A 141 -9.47 -1.23 12.17
CA PRO A 141 -8.61 -1.07 11.00
C PRO A 141 -9.39 -1.04 9.69
N ILE A 142 -9.05 -0.07 8.83
CA ILE A 142 -9.53 0.05 7.45
C ILE A 142 -8.35 0.09 6.48
N TYR A 143 -8.29 -0.93 5.62
CA TYR A 143 -7.35 -1.05 4.52
C TYR A 143 -8.00 -0.47 3.27
N SER A 144 -7.26 0.34 2.50
CA SER A 144 -7.84 1.03 1.34
C SER A 144 -7.12 0.67 0.04
N THR A 145 -7.94 0.38 -0.98
CA THR A 145 -7.54 0.08 -2.36
C THR A 145 -8.47 0.84 -3.32
N VAL A 146 -8.20 0.80 -4.62
CA VAL A 146 -9.07 1.36 -5.65
C VAL A 146 -9.40 0.27 -6.67
N GLU A 147 -10.65 0.19 -7.10
CA GLU A 147 -11.06 -0.65 -8.23
C GLU A 147 -10.68 0.05 -9.53
N ARG A 148 -9.81 -0.55 -10.34
CA ARG A 148 -9.19 0.08 -11.50
C ARG A 148 -10.15 0.31 -12.66
N GLU A 149 -11.00 -0.66 -12.99
CA GLU A 149 -11.67 -0.66 -14.30
C GLU A 149 -12.80 0.34 -14.43
N CYS A 150 -13.51 0.62 -13.36
CA CYS A 150 -14.55 1.66 -13.35
C CYS A 150 -14.00 3.03 -13.00
N THR A 151 -12.74 3.08 -12.57
CA THR A 151 -12.12 4.33 -12.18
C THR A 151 -11.64 5.10 -13.40
N SER A 152 -12.08 6.36 -13.52
CA SER A 152 -11.59 7.24 -14.58
C SER A 152 -10.10 7.57 -14.40
N ASP A 153 -9.42 7.98 -15.48
CA ASP A 153 -8.01 8.45 -15.44
C ASP A 153 -7.77 9.63 -14.48
N LYS A 154 -8.83 10.28 -13.97
CA LYS A 154 -8.74 11.34 -12.97
C LYS A 154 -8.75 10.78 -11.55
N PRO A 155 -7.72 11.07 -10.72
CA PRO A 155 -7.63 10.55 -9.37
C PRO A 155 -8.82 10.83 -8.45
N GLU A 156 -9.46 11.99 -8.61
CA GLU A 156 -10.63 12.41 -7.83
C GLU A 156 -11.89 11.56 -8.07
N ASN A 157 -11.93 10.74 -9.12
CA ASN A 157 -13.08 9.95 -9.51
C ASN A 157 -12.91 8.44 -9.22
N GLY A 158 -11.85 8.06 -8.49
CA GLY A 158 -11.60 6.66 -8.16
C GLY A 158 -12.73 6.03 -7.34
N HIS A 159 -13.06 4.78 -7.65
CA HIS A 159 -13.97 3.97 -6.86
C HIS A 159 -13.19 3.26 -5.75
N TRP A 160 -13.36 3.74 -4.53
CA TRP A 160 -12.60 3.30 -3.37
C TRP A 160 -13.14 1.98 -2.85
N PHE A 161 -12.26 1.01 -2.70
CA PHE A 161 -12.59 -0.28 -2.13
C PHE A 161 -11.94 -0.39 -0.74
N GLU A 162 -12.78 -0.41 0.29
CA GLU A 162 -12.36 -0.53 1.68
C GLU A 162 -12.46 -1.98 2.13
N ILE A 163 -11.47 -2.42 2.90
CA ILE A 163 -11.37 -3.77 3.45
C ILE A 163 -11.20 -3.62 4.96
N SER A 164 -11.98 -4.37 5.72
CA SER A 164 -11.91 -4.43 7.18
C SER A 164 -12.10 -5.87 7.66
N PRO A 165 -11.88 -6.20 8.94
CA PRO A 165 -12.13 -7.56 9.42
C PRO A 165 -13.57 -8.05 9.22
N HIS A 166 -14.57 -7.15 9.20
CA HIS A 166 -15.98 -7.55 9.11
C HIS A 166 -16.50 -7.52 7.67
N GLU A 167 -16.22 -6.44 6.96
CA GLU A 167 -16.78 -6.20 5.62
C GLU A 167 -15.74 -5.62 4.66
N SER A 168 -15.96 -5.92 3.38
CA SER A 168 -15.15 -5.44 2.26
C SER A 168 -16.07 -4.96 1.12
N GLY A 169 -15.77 -3.81 0.52
CA GLY A 169 -16.67 -3.25 -0.48
C GLY A 169 -16.37 -1.85 -0.98
N LEU A 170 -17.24 -1.36 -1.86
CA LEU A 170 -17.12 -0.06 -2.53
C LEU A 170 -17.68 1.06 -1.66
N THR A 171 -16.78 1.92 -1.19
CA THR A 171 -17.04 2.99 -0.20
C THR A 171 -18.07 4.00 -0.68
N ASP A 172 -17.98 4.42 -1.94
CA ASP A 172 -18.84 5.45 -2.52
C ASP A 172 -20.19 4.91 -3.01
N MET A 173 -20.29 3.61 -3.27
CA MET A 173 -21.52 2.98 -3.76
C MET A 173 -22.32 2.27 -2.66
N GLY A 174 -21.72 1.96 -1.51
CA GLY A 174 -22.42 1.30 -0.40
C GLY A 174 -22.60 -0.21 -0.58
N TRP A 175 -21.87 -0.83 -1.50
CA TRP A 175 -21.94 -2.28 -1.74
C TRP A 175 -20.85 -3.00 -0.98
N PHE A 176 -21.25 -3.92 -0.09
CA PHE A 176 -20.36 -4.65 0.81
C PHE A 176 -20.72 -6.13 0.90
N ILE A 177 -19.71 -6.95 1.17
CA ILE A 177 -19.84 -8.34 1.56
C ILE A 177 -19.05 -8.57 2.86
N GLU A 178 -19.33 -9.67 3.57
CA GLU A 178 -18.44 -10.08 4.66
C GLU A 178 -17.06 -10.41 4.10
N THR A 179 -16.01 -9.96 4.80
CA THR A 179 -14.62 -10.13 4.33
C THR A 179 -14.23 -11.59 4.15
N ALA A 180 -14.83 -12.52 4.91
CA ALA A 180 -14.63 -13.95 4.76
C ALA A 180 -15.07 -14.52 3.40
N TYR A 181 -15.88 -13.78 2.64
CA TYR A 181 -16.28 -14.14 1.27
C TYR A 181 -15.53 -13.35 0.19
N LEU A 182 -14.63 -12.43 0.56
CA LEU A 182 -13.84 -11.69 -0.42
C LEU A 182 -12.96 -12.66 -1.22
N GLY A 183 -13.10 -12.63 -2.55
CA GLY A 183 -12.46 -13.60 -3.45
C GLY A 183 -13.30 -14.84 -3.74
N SER A 184 -14.48 -15.01 -3.15
CA SER A 184 -15.47 -16.01 -3.58
C SER A 184 -16.24 -15.58 -4.83
N ARG A 185 -16.85 -16.53 -5.55
CA ARG A 185 -17.62 -16.23 -6.76
C ARG A 185 -19.08 -15.95 -6.42
N PHE A 186 -19.60 -14.87 -6.97
CA PHE A 186 -21.02 -14.51 -6.88
C PHE A 186 -21.60 -14.32 -8.27
N CYS A 187 -22.93 -14.40 -8.37
CA CYS A 187 -23.67 -13.93 -9.53
C CYS A 187 -25.02 -13.42 -9.05
N ALA A 188 -25.37 -12.18 -9.42
CA ALA A 188 -26.62 -11.52 -9.07
C ALA A 188 -26.87 -11.44 -7.55
N GLY A 189 -25.80 -11.25 -6.77
CA GLY A 189 -25.85 -11.16 -5.30
C GLY A 189 -25.84 -12.50 -4.56
N GLU A 190 -25.92 -13.63 -5.27
CA GLU A 190 -25.89 -14.96 -4.67
C GLU A 190 -24.49 -15.57 -4.70
N LEU A 191 -24.08 -16.22 -3.60
CA LEU A 191 -22.81 -16.93 -3.50
C LEU A 191 -22.87 -18.21 -4.33
N VAL A 192 -22.13 -18.25 -5.45
CA VAL A 192 -22.08 -19.39 -6.37
C VAL A 192 -21.03 -20.40 -5.93
N GLU A 193 -19.86 -19.92 -5.51
CA GLU A 193 -18.76 -20.78 -5.09
C GLU A 193 -17.97 -20.09 -3.99
N LYS A 194 -17.94 -20.70 -2.79
CA LYS A 194 -17.06 -20.26 -1.70
C LYS A 194 -15.62 -20.64 -2.03
N LYS A 195 -14.75 -19.63 -2.15
CA LYS A 195 -13.30 -19.80 -2.24
C LYS A 195 -12.66 -19.55 -0.86
N PRO A 196 -11.44 -20.05 -0.60
CA PRO A 196 -10.67 -19.65 0.57
C PRO A 196 -10.50 -18.12 0.60
N GLU A 197 -10.61 -17.51 1.79
CA GLU A 197 -10.28 -16.09 1.98
C GLU A 197 -8.79 -15.86 1.71
N MET A 198 -8.46 -14.75 1.08
CA MET A 198 -7.08 -14.32 0.90
C MET A 198 -6.37 -14.14 2.25
N ASP A 199 -5.11 -14.54 2.32
CA ASP A 199 -4.29 -14.25 3.50
C ASP A 199 -3.82 -12.78 3.53
N VAL A 200 -3.27 -12.39 4.67
CA VAL A 200 -2.72 -11.05 4.88
C VAL A 200 -1.55 -10.73 3.93
N VAL A 201 -0.77 -11.72 3.47
CA VAL A 201 0.28 -11.50 2.46
C VAL A 201 -0.34 -10.99 1.15
N LYS A 202 -1.39 -11.65 0.64
CA LYS A 202 -2.11 -11.20 -0.57
C LYS A 202 -2.72 -9.81 -0.36
N LEU A 203 -3.33 -9.56 0.80
CA LEU A 203 -3.87 -8.23 1.15
C LEU A 203 -2.79 -7.14 1.08
N GLN A 204 -1.63 -7.39 1.70
CA GLN A 204 -0.48 -6.47 1.65
C GLN A 204 -0.01 -6.25 0.21
N GLY A 205 -0.01 -7.30 -0.62
CA GLY A 205 0.21 -7.22 -2.05
C GLY A 205 -0.72 -6.24 -2.74
N ILE A 206 -2.04 -6.45 -2.59
CA ILE A 206 -3.08 -5.62 -3.23
C ILE A 206 -2.97 -4.17 -2.77
N CYS A 207 -2.87 -3.95 -1.46
CA CYS A 207 -2.74 -2.60 -0.91
C CYS A 207 -1.45 -1.90 -1.33
N GLY A 208 -0.38 -2.65 -1.63
CA GLY A 208 0.94 -2.13 -1.98
C GLY A 208 1.32 -2.26 -3.45
N SER A 209 0.37 -2.57 -4.34
CA SER A 209 0.59 -2.84 -5.76
C SER A 209 0.85 -1.58 -6.61
N ALA A 210 1.67 -0.63 -6.12
CA ALA A 210 1.94 0.62 -6.85
C ALA A 210 2.58 0.41 -8.24
N LEU A 211 3.24 -0.73 -8.46
CA LEU A 211 3.76 -1.11 -9.78
C LEU A 211 2.67 -1.56 -10.78
N ALA A 212 1.41 -1.67 -10.35
CA ALA A 212 0.29 -1.96 -11.25
C ALA A 212 0.05 -0.84 -12.27
N ASP A 213 0.47 0.38 -11.95
CA ASP A 213 0.40 1.53 -12.84
C ASP A 213 1.64 1.63 -13.74
N TRP A 214 1.37 1.83 -15.03
CA TRP A 214 2.38 1.91 -16.08
C TRP A 214 3.26 3.15 -15.93
N GLN A 215 2.67 4.30 -15.58
CA GLN A 215 3.39 5.57 -15.47
C GLN A 215 4.35 5.56 -14.28
N THR A 216 3.92 4.99 -13.15
CA THR A 216 4.73 4.78 -11.95
C THR A 216 5.97 3.95 -12.29
N THR A 217 5.78 2.89 -13.07
CA THR A 217 6.87 2.02 -13.49
C THR A 217 7.84 2.73 -14.45
N ILE A 218 7.35 3.55 -15.41
CA ILE A 218 8.20 4.40 -16.26
C ILE A 218 9.03 5.40 -15.42
N ALA A 219 8.42 6.06 -14.44
CA ALA A 219 9.09 7.05 -13.61
C ALA A 219 10.24 6.42 -12.82
N LEU A 220 10.06 5.18 -12.36
CA LEU A 220 11.09 4.44 -11.64
C LEU A 220 12.31 4.11 -12.48
N VAL A 221 12.07 3.70 -13.71
CA VAL A 221 13.14 3.39 -14.65
C VAL A 221 14.01 4.62 -14.93
N ARG A 222 13.38 5.79 -15.16
CA ARG A 222 14.07 7.07 -15.36
C ARG A 222 14.90 7.48 -14.15
N LEU A 223 14.37 7.31 -12.93
CA LEU A 223 15.09 7.63 -11.69
C LEU A 223 16.35 6.79 -11.48
N ARG A 224 16.42 5.58 -12.06
CA ARG A 224 17.59 4.70 -11.97
C ARG A 224 18.66 4.99 -13.03
N GLY A 225 18.53 6.08 -13.79
CA GLY A 225 19.56 6.56 -14.72
C GLY A 225 19.66 5.76 -16.01
N ALA A 226 18.66 4.95 -16.33
CA ALA A 226 18.61 4.30 -17.63
C ALA A 226 18.03 5.27 -18.67
N GLU A 227 18.89 5.72 -19.59
CA GLU A 227 18.50 6.52 -20.76
C GLU A 227 17.85 5.62 -21.81
N PHE A 228 16.63 5.19 -21.55
CA PHE A 228 15.78 4.70 -22.64
C PHE A 228 15.34 5.91 -23.46
N GLY A 229 15.34 5.79 -24.79
CA GLY A 229 14.83 6.82 -25.71
C GLY A 229 13.35 7.16 -25.48
N ASP A 230 12.63 7.63 -26.50
CA ASP A 230 11.21 7.98 -26.34
C ASP A 230 10.37 6.77 -25.89
N ILE A 231 9.65 6.97 -24.77
CA ILE A 231 8.63 6.14 -24.08
C ILE A 231 8.99 4.65 -23.92
N PRO A 232 9.27 4.15 -22.69
CA PRO A 232 9.46 2.73 -22.45
C PRO A 232 8.23 1.91 -22.89
N THR A 233 8.42 0.92 -23.77
CA THR A 233 7.36 -0.01 -24.20
C THR A 233 7.07 -1.08 -23.15
N GLN A 234 5.97 -1.85 -23.32
CA GLN A 234 5.61 -2.99 -22.45
C GLN A 234 6.81 -3.90 -22.13
N ALA A 235 7.58 -4.20 -23.17
CA ALA A 235 8.79 -5.01 -23.10
C ALA A 235 9.87 -4.47 -22.15
N HIS A 236 10.06 -3.15 -22.08
CA HIS A 236 11.11 -2.57 -21.24
C HIS A 236 10.80 -2.72 -19.75
N LEU A 237 9.52 -2.62 -19.35
CA LEU A 237 9.16 -2.74 -17.94
C LEU A 237 9.17 -4.19 -17.47
N ILE A 238 8.78 -5.11 -18.35
CA ILE A 238 8.93 -6.56 -18.13
C ILE A 238 10.42 -6.90 -17.93
N TYR A 239 11.30 -6.37 -18.77
CA TYR A 239 12.74 -6.51 -18.60
C TYR A 239 13.20 -6.01 -17.22
N VAL A 240 12.84 -4.78 -16.86
CA VAL A 240 13.27 -4.18 -15.58
C VAL A 240 12.76 -5.01 -14.40
N ALA A 241 11.54 -5.56 -14.48
CA ALA A 241 11.00 -6.44 -13.45
C ALA A 241 11.81 -7.75 -13.33
N ILE A 242 12.19 -8.35 -14.46
CA ILE A 242 13.01 -9.57 -14.48
C ILE A 242 14.43 -9.27 -13.96
N ASP A 243 15.11 -8.22 -14.44
CA ASP A 243 16.43 -7.84 -13.95
C ASP A 243 16.42 -7.51 -12.45
N HIS A 244 15.36 -6.84 -11.97
CA HIS A 244 15.22 -6.58 -10.54
C HIS A 244 15.07 -7.88 -9.74
N THR A 245 14.32 -8.85 -10.25
CA THR A 245 14.14 -10.17 -9.64
C THR A 245 15.47 -10.93 -9.60
N LEU A 246 16.22 -10.96 -10.70
CA LEU A 246 17.55 -11.58 -10.77
C LEU A 246 18.52 -10.94 -9.77
N ASN A 247 18.53 -9.60 -9.70
CA ASN A 247 19.35 -8.85 -8.75
C ASN A 247 18.95 -9.10 -7.29
N LEU A 248 17.66 -9.27 -6.99
CA LEU A 248 17.18 -9.60 -5.65
C LEU A 248 17.71 -10.96 -5.23
N ILE A 249 17.57 -11.98 -6.09
CA ILE A 249 18.04 -13.34 -5.82
C ILE A 249 19.56 -13.37 -5.65
N LYS A 250 20.30 -12.64 -6.51
CA LYS A 250 21.77 -12.49 -6.43
C LYS A 250 22.23 -12.00 -5.05
N ARG A 251 21.47 -11.13 -4.40
CA ARG A 251 21.79 -10.59 -3.06
C ARG A 251 21.47 -11.55 -1.91
N THR A 252 20.54 -12.47 -2.12
CA THR A 252 20.15 -13.47 -1.13
C THR A 252 21.03 -14.73 -1.17
N THR A 253 21.97 -14.81 -2.11
CA THR A 253 22.82 -15.97 -2.31
C THR A 253 24.31 -15.65 -2.26
N THR A 254 25.05 -16.55 -1.64
CA THR A 254 26.53 -16.61 -1.69
C THR A 254 27.00 -17.83 -2.46
N ASP A 255 26.07 -18.57 -3.09
CA ASP A 255 26.33 -19.77 -3.87
C ASP A 255 26.99 -19.38 -5.21
N PRO A 256 28.26 -19.78 -5.45
CA PRO A 256 28.98 -19.40 -6.67
C PRO A 256 28.34 -19.91 -7.96
N GLU A 257 27.69 -21.08 -7.94
CA GLU A 257 27.04 -21.66 -9.11
C GLU A 257 25.78 -20.86 -9.44
N LEU A 258 24.95 -20.56 -8.42
CA LEU A 258 23.77 -19.71 -8.57
C LEU A 258 24.14 -18.31 -9.08
N LEU A 259 25.24 -17.73 -8.57
CA LEU A 259 25.72 -16.43 -9.04
C LEU A 259 26.10 -16.46 -10.52
N ALA A 260 26.80 -17.50 -10.98
CA ALA A 260 27.19 -17.65 -12.39
C ALA A 260 25.97 -17.77 -13.33
N ILE A 261 24.93 -18.48 -12.90
CA ILE A 261 23.68 -18.60 -13.66
C ILE A 261 22.97 -17.26 -13.74
N LEU A 262 22.85 -16.55 -12.61
CA LEU A 262 22.22 -15.23 -12.56
C LEU A 262 22.97 -14.25 -13.47
N GLU A 263 24.31 -14.29 -13.49
CA GLU A 263 25.13 -13.48 -14.41
C GLU A 263 24.87 -13.84 -15.87
N LYS A 264 24.85 -15.11 -16.22
CA LYS A 264 24.54 -15.57 -17.58
C LYS A 264 23.12 -15.15 -18.02
N LEU A 265 22.13 -15.24 -17.13
CA LEU A 265 20.77 -14.78 -17.38
C LEU A 265 20.72 -13.26 -17.57
N GLN A 266 21.46 -12.50 -16.76
CA GLN A 266 21.55 -11.04 -16.92
C GLN A 266 22.23 -10.64 -18.24
N GLU A 267 23.28 -11.35 -18.66
CA GLU A 267 23.93 -11.16 -19.95
C GLU A 267 22.98 -11.47 -21.11
N LYS A 268 22.31 -12.64 -21.08
CA LYS A 268 21.32 -13.00 -22.10
C LYS A 268 20.19 -11.98 -22.17
N LEU A 269 19.70 -11.56 -21.01
CA LEU A 269 18.66 -10.55 -20.91
C LEU A 269 19.11 -9.23 -21.54
N LYS A 270 20.36 -8.83 -21.33
CA LYS A 270 20.97 -7.66 -21.98
C LYS A 270 21.07 -7.83 -23.51
N GLU A 271 21.49 -9.00 -24.01
CA GLU A 271 21.54 -9.31 -25.44
C GLU A 271 20.14 -9.24 -26.10
N ILE A 272 19.12 -9.76 -25.42
CA ILE A 272 17.71 -9.69 -25.88
C ILE A 272 17.25 -8.23 -25.97
N ILE A 273 17.66 -7.36 -25.06
CA ILE A 273 17.34 -5.92 -25.14
C ILE A 273 18.06 -5.27 -26.30
N GLU A 274 19.35 -5.51 -26.45
CA GLU A 274 20.16 -4.87 -27.49
C GLU A 274 19.68 -5.27 -28.89
N SER A 275 19.30 -6.54 -29.07
CA SER A 275 18.70 -7.05 -30.31
C SER A 275 17.24 -6.61 -30.50
N GLY A 276 16.45 -6.55 -29.41
CA GLY A 276 15.05 -6.15 -29.39
C GLY A 276 14.83 -4.64 -29.59
N HIS A 277 15.72 -3.78 -29.08
CA HIS A 277 15.72 -2.32 -29.30
C HIS A 277 15.70 -1.98 -30.79
N ILE A 278 16.45 -2.73 -31.61
CA ILE A 278 16.53 -2.53 -33.07
C ILE A 278 15.19 -2.86 -33.75
N ASN A 279 14.41 -3.79 -33.20
CA ASN A 279 13.09 -4.16 -33.71
C ASN A 279 11.97 -3.26 -33.17
N LEU A 280 12.02 -2.88 -31.88
CA LEU A 280 11.06 -1.99 -31.22
C LEU A 280 11.07 -0.56 -31.78
N LEU A 281 12.24 -0.03 -32.17
CA LEU A 281 12.36 1.27 -32.84
C LEU A 281 11.67 1.30 -34.22
N LYS A 282 11.33 0.14 -34.80
CA LYS A 282 10.66 0.03 -36.10
C LYS A 282 9.14 -0.14 -36.01
N THR A 283 8.60 -0.46 -34.85
CA THR A 283 7.18 -0.77 -34.66
C THR A 283 6.39 0.44 -34.16
N SER A 284 5.32 0.81 -34.86
CA SER A 284 4.47 1.96 -34.53
C SER A 284 3.14 1.60 -33.84
N SER A 285 2.88 0.31 -33.56
CA SER A 285 1.62 -0.15 -32.93
C SER A 285 1.83 -0.90 -31.60
N LEU A 286 0.86 -0.78 -30.69
CA LEU A 286 0.88 -1.38 -29.34
C LEU A 286 0.79 -2.92 -29.37
N GLU A 287 0.03 -3.49 -30.31
CA GLU A 287 -0.19 -4.95 -30.41
C GLU A 287 1.01 -5.70 -31.00
N GLU A 288 1.72 -5.11 -31.97
CA GLU A 288 2.97 -5.67 -32.48
C GLU A 288 4.08 -5.61 -31.42
N GLY A 289 4.12 -4.55 -30.61
CA GLY A 289 5.04 -4.42 -29.47
C GLY A 289 4.82 -5.50 -28.40
N LYS A 290 3.57 -5.94 -28.17
CA LYS A 290 3.25 -7.08 -27.28
C LYS A 290 3.76 -8.40 -27.86
N THR A 291 3.61 -8.61 -29.16
CA THR A 291 4.04 -9.85 -29.83
C THR A 291 5.55 -10.02 -29.80
N VAL A 292 6.30 -8.97 -30.15
CA VAL A 292 7.79 -8.98 -30.05
C VAL A 292 8.24 -9.18 -28.60
N CYS A 293 7.51 -8.61 -27.64
CA CYS A 293 7.78 -8.84 -26.23
C CYS A 293 7.57 -10.31 -25.82
N GLN A 294 6.49 -10.95 -26.29
CA GLN A 294 6.23 -12.37 -26.04
C GLN A 294 7.35 -13.26 -26.57
N GLU A 295 7.81 -13.01 -27.79
CA GLU A 295 8.93 -13.75 -28.40
C GLU A 295 10.22 -13.60 -27.59
N ASN A 296 10.57 -12.37 -27.22
CA ASN A 296 11.76 -12.07 -26.41
C ASN A 296 11.72 -12.72 -25.02
N ILE A 297 10.56 -12.69 -24.37
CA ILE A 297 10.36 -13.36 -23.08
C ILE A 297 10.49 -14.87 -23.23
N THR A 298 9.96 -15.45 -24.30
CA THR A 298 10.04 -16.90 -24.57
C THR A 298 11.51 -17.34 -24.70
N LEU A 299 12.33 -16.59 -25.45
CA LEU A 299 13.77 -16.86 -25.57
C LEU A 299 14.51 -16.83 -24.23
N LEU A 300 14.09 -15.96 -23.32
CA LEU A 300 14.66 -15.89 -21.98
C LEU A 300 14.27 -17.10 -21.12
N ILE A 301 13.01 -17.54 -21.21
CA ILE A 301 12.54 -18.75 -20.52
C ILE A 301 13.32 -19.97 -21.04
N GLU A 302 13.50 -20.10 -22.34
CA GLU A 302 14.26 -21.21 -22.95
C GLU A 302 15.71 -21.24 -22.47
N GLU A 303 16.40 -20.10 -22.42
CA GLU A 303 17.78 -20.03 -21.90
C GLU A 303 17.83 -20.41 -20.42
N LEU A 304 16.83 -19.98 -19.63
CA LEU A 304 16.73 -20.39 -18.23
C LEU A 304 16.53 -21.90 -18.11
N GLU A 305 15.59 -22.48 -18.85
CA GLU A 305 15.33 -23.91 -18.80
C GLU A 305 16.60 -24.69 -19.13
N LEU A 306 17.35 -24.25 -20.13
CA LEU A 306 18.65 -24.82 -20.48
C LEU A 306 19.71 -24.64 -19.38
N CYS A 307 19.77 -23.48 -18.73
CA CYS A 307 20.64 -23.28 -17.57
C CYS A 307 20.23 -24.20 -16.41
N CYS A 308 18.92 -24.39 -16.20
CA CYS A 308 18.35 -25.15 -15.12
C CYS A 308 18.48 -26.67 -15.28
N GLU A 309 18.35 -27.20 -16.50
CA GLU A 309 18.56 -28.62 -16.80
C GLU A 309 19.98 -29.07 -16.47
N ASN A 310 20.96 -28.19 -16.63
CA ASN A 310 22.36 -28.45 -16.27
C ASN A 310 22.60 -28.53 -14.75
N LEU A 311 21.60 -28.25 -13.91
CA LEU A 311 21.71 -28.11 -12.45
C LEU A 311 20.78 -29.04 -11.66
N GLN A 312 20.09 -29.98 -12.32
CA GLN A 312 19.15 -30.92 -11.69
C GLN A 312 19.75 -31.79 -10.57
N SER A 313 21.06 -31.72 -10.33
CA SER A 313 21.75 -32.37 -9.22
C SER A 313 21.81 -31.56 -7.91
N VAL A 314 21.39 -30.28 -7.91
CA VAL A 314 21.60 -29.36 -6.77
C VAL A 314 20.29 -29.02 -6.06
N ASN A 315 20.06 -29.63 -4.88
CA ASN A 315 18.86 -29.44 -4.06
C ASN A 315 18.93 -28.14 -3.23
N HIS A 316 18.81 -26.98 -3.89
CA HIS A 316 18.82 -25.67 -3.22
C HIS A 316 17.48 -24.93 -3.44
N SER A 317 16.78 -24.61 -2.34
CA SER A 317 15.52 -23.84 -2.33
C SER A 317 15.60 -22.52 -3.10
N LYS A 318 16.77 -21.88 -3.13
CA LYS A 318 17.07 -20.67 -3.92
C LYS A 318 16.88 -20.88 -5.43
N PHE A 319 17.35 -22.01 -5.93
CA PHE A 319 17.25 -22.35 -7.35
C PHE A 319 15.80 -22.65 -7.73
N HIS A 320 15.09 -23.37 -6.87
CA HIS A 320 13.67 -23.65 -7.07
C HIS A 320 12.82 -22.38 -7.07
N LEU A 321 13.08 -21.42 -6.18
CA LEU A 321 12.43 -20.11 -6.20
C LEU A 321 12.72 -19.33 -7.50
N LEU A 322 13.98 -19.26 -7.92
CA LEU A 322 14.39 -18.59 -9.16
C LEU A 322 13.66 -19.17 -10.38
N TRP A 323 13.73 -20.50 -10.52
CA TRP A 323 13.07 -21.22 -11.61
C TRP A 323 11.57 -20.94 -11.62
N LYS A 324 10.93 -21.01 -10.45
CA LYS A 324 9.49 -20.79 -10.31
C LYS A 324 9.08 -19.37 -10.67
N LEU A 325 9.78 -18.36 -10.14
CA LEU A 325 9.50 -16.96 -10.46
C LEU A 325 9.64 -16.68 -11.95
N LEU A 326 10.66 -17.23 -12.60
CA LEU A 326 10.87 -17.03 -14.02
C LEU A 326 9.89 -17.80 -14.91
N LYS A 327 9.22 -18.85 -14.40
CA LYS A 327 8.07 -19.47 -15.10
C LYS A 327 6.77 -18.69 -14.91
N LEU A 328 6.56 -18.14 -13.71
CA LEU A 328 5.32 -17.44 -13.36
C LEU A 328 5.27 -16.00 -13.88
N LEU A 329 6.38 -15.27 -13.80
CA LEU A 329 6.44 -13.85 -14.17
C LEU A 329 6.08 -13.60 -15.64
N PRO A 330 6.64 -14.32 -16.63
CA PRO A 330 6.35 -14.12 -18.04
C PRO A 330 4.87 -14.03 -18.45
N PRO A 331 4.03 -15.06 -18.23
CA PRO A 331 2.63 -15.00 -18.64
C PRO A 331 1.87 -13.88 -17.94
N LEU A 332 2.20 -13.59 -16.67
CA LEU A 332 1.57 -12.53 -15.90
C LEU A 332 1.97 -11.13 -16.38
N LEU A 333 3.24 -10.95 -16.72
CA LEU A 333 3.80 -9.70 -17.26
C LEU A 333 3.24 -9.38 -18.65
N ILE A 334 3.04 -10.40 -19.49
CA ILE A 334 2.40 -10.27 -20.80
C ILE A 334 0.97 -9.73 -20.66
N LYS A 335 0.19 -10.28 -19.72
CA LYS A 335 -1.18 -9.81 -19.45
C LYS A 335 -1.24 -8.49 -18.69
N TRP A 336 -0.18 -8.18 -17.92
CA TRP A 336 -0.11 -7.05 -16.99
C TRP A 336 -1.30 -7.03 -16.01
N GLU A 337 -1.65 -8.20 -15.47
CA GLU A 337 -2.76 -8.36 -14.53
C GLU A 337 -2.28 -8.15 -13.09
N TRP A 338 -3.00 -7.30 -12.36
CA TRP A 338 -2.71 -6.94 -10.97
C TRP A 338 -4.00 -6.97 -10.15
N GLY A 339 -3.92 -7.58 -8.97
CA GLY A 339 -4.92 -7.45 -7.92
C GLY A 339 -6.26 -8.05 -8.27
N ASN A 340 -6.22 -9.12 -9.07
CA ASN A 340 -7.40 -9.88 -9.45
C ASN A 340 -8.06 -10.43 -8.18
N THR A 341 -9.34 -10.12 -7.99
CA THR A 341 -10.19 -10.77 -6.99
C THR A 341 -11.57 -10.96 -7.56
N ASN A 342 -12.27 -12.03 -7.17
CA ASN A 342 -13.61 -12.28 -7.71
C ASN A 342 -14.57 -11.15 -7.33
N ASN A 343 -15.34 -10.72 -8.33
CA ASN A 343 -16.26 -9.60 -8.24
C ASN A 343 -17.62 -10.05 -7.70
N PHE A 344 -17.97 -9.58 -6.50
CA PHE A 344 -19.24 -9.95 -5.89
C PHE A 344 -20.47 -9.26 -6.52
N LEU A 345 -20.27 -8.25 -7.37
CA LEU A 345 -21.31 -7.55 -8.13
C LEU A 345 -21.58 -8.16 -9.51
N TYR A 346 -20.86 -9.22 -9.88
CA TYR A 346 -21.04 -9.89 -11.15
C TYR A 346 -22.50 -10.34 -11.36
N CYS A 347 -23.00 -10.23 -12.58
CA CYS A 347 -24.40 -10.42 -12.96
C CYS A 347 -25.42 -9.54 -12.21
N SER A 348 -25.03 -8.47 -11.51
CA SER A 348 -26.02 -7.61 -10.87
C SER A 348 -26.86 -6.87 -11.93
N HIS A 349 -28.16 -6.72 -11.64
CA HIS A 349 -29.12 -6.02 -12.49
C HIS A 349 -29.49 -4.64 -11.91
N ASP A 350 -28.79 -4.21 -10.85
CA ASP A 350 -29.02 -2.90 -10.23
C ASP A 350 -28.50 -1.78 -11.14
N ALA A 351 -29.39 -0.84 -11.49
CA ALA A 351 -29.06 0.28 -12.38
C ALA A 351 -28.05 1.27 -11.78
N ASN A 352 -27.80 1.21 -10.46
CA ASN A 352 -26.84 2.08 -9.78
C ASN A 352 -25.41 1.53 -9.82
N ILE A 353 -25.20 0.31 -10.31
CA ILE A 353 -23.87 -0.29 -10.45
C ILE A 353 -23.34 -0.04 -11.87
N PRO A 354 -22.10 0.46 -12.02
CA PRO A 354 -21.48 0.61 -13.34
C PRO A 354 -21.42 -0.69 -14.13
N SER A 355 -21.70 -0.61 -15.44
CA SER A 355 -21.74 -1.78 -16.33
C SER A 355 -20.51 -2.69 -16.31
N PRO A 356 -19.26 -2.19 -16.16
CA PRO A 356 -18.10 -3.09 -16.06
C PRO A 356 -18.14 -3.97 -14.79
N LEU A 357 -18.65 -3.45 -13.67
CA LEU A 357 -18.79 -4.23 -12.42
C LEU A 357 -19.91 -5.27 -12.49
N CYS A 358 -20.87 -5.13 -13.39
CA CYS A 358 -21.90 -6.16 -13.59
C CYS A 358 -21.46 -7.23 -14.59
N SER A 359 -20.61 -6.88 -15.56
CA SER A 359 -20.30 -7.74 -16.71
C SER A 359 -19.02 -8.58 -16.56
N LYS A 360 -18.16 -8.27 -15.59
CA LYS A 360 -16.89 -8.97 -15.38
C LYS A 360 -16.86 -9.74 -14.07
N GLU A 361 -16.30 -10.95 -14.12
CA GLU A 361 -16.15 -11.83 -12.95
C GLU A 361 -15.06 -11.37 -11.97
N ILE A 362 -14.21 -10.40 -12.35
CA ILE A 362 -13.03 -9.99 -11.61
C ILE A 362 -13.05 -8.49 -11.33
N PHE A 363 -12.75 -8.10 -10.09
CA PHE A 363 -12.30 -6.76 -9.74
C PHE A 363 -10.77 -6.67 -9.91
N TYR A 364 -10.30 -5.49 -10.31
CA TYR A 364 -8.88 -5.18 -10.38
C TYR A 364 -8.54 -4.19 -9.27
N LEU A 365 -8.23 -4.71 -8.08
CA LEU A 365 -7.93 -3.88 -6.92
C LEU A 365 -6.45 -3.50 -6.91
N ILE A 366 -6.17 -2.21 -6.78
CA ILE A 366 -4.79 -1.70 -6.80
C ILE A 366 -4.53 -0.69 -5.69
N ASP A 367 -3.25 -0.44 -5.43
CA ASP A 367 -2.76 0.52 -4.45
C ASP A 367 -3.44 1.88 -4.60
N ALA A 368 -4.22 2.28 -3.60
CA ALA A 368 -4.91 3.57 -3.56
C ALA A 368 -3.96 4.77 -3.59
N GLY A 369 -2.68 4.56 -3.28
CA GLY A 369 -1.61 5.55 -3.36
C GLY A 369 -1.37 6.09 -4.77
N LEU A 370 -1.78 5.34 -5.79
CA LEU A 370 -1.77 5.76 -7.19
C LEU A 370 -2.82 6.84 -7.50
N TRP A 371 -3.90 6.90 -6.70
CA TRP A 371 -4.97 7.91 -6.83
C TRP A 371 -4.77 9.03 -5.81
N MET A 372 -4.94 8.71 -4.53
CA MET A 372 -4.80 9.68 -3.45
C MET A 372 -4.17 8.97 -2.26
N ASN A 373 -2.94 9.39 -1.96
CA ASN A 373 -2.06 8.65 -1.08
C ASN A 373 -2.31 8.91 0.42
N VAL A 374 -3.54 9.23 0.83
CA VAL A 374 -4.04 9.21 2.21
C VAL A 374 -5.48 8.71 2.16
N PRO A 375 -5.89 7.76 3.03
CA PRO A 375 -7.22 7.14 2.94
C PRO A 375 -8.32 8.05 3.50
N TYR A 376 -8.53 9.24 2.92
CA TYR A 376 -9.66 10.08 3.32
C TYR A 376 -11.04 9.47 2.98
N PRO A 377 -11.27 8.88 1.80
CA PRO A 377 -12.63 8.54 1.34
C PRO A 377 -13.48 7.65 2.25
N PRO A 378 -12.92 6.59 2.88
CA PRO A 378 -13.64 5.79 3.88
C PRO A 378 -14.08 6.60 5.10
N PHE A 379 -13.35 7.67 5.44
CA PHE A 379 -13.52 8.42 6.69
C PHE A 379 -14.31 9.71 6.53
N LEU A 380 -14.69 10.06 5.30
CA LEU A 380 -15.52 11.22 5.02
C LEU A 380 -17.00 10.83 4.94
N GLY A 381 -17.85 11.60 5.62
CA GLY A 381 -19.30 11.47 5.59
C GLY A 381 -19.91 10.81 6.83
N ALA A 382 -21.21 10.51 6.76
CA ALA A 382 -22.00 10.12 7.92
C ALA A 382 -21.77 8.68 8.41
N LYS A 383 -21.27 7.75 7.56
CA LYS A 383 -21.07 6.33 7.91
C LYS A 383 -20.22 6.16 9.18
N ARG A 384 -19.13 6.93 9.28
CA ARG A 384 -18.19 6.88 10.43
C ARG A 384 -18.26 8.12 11.33
N ASP A 385 -18.89 9.22 10.87
CA ASP A 385 -19.09 10.47 11.63
C ASP A 385 -17.83 10.90 12.40
N ILE A 386 -16.72 11.00 11.67
CA ILE A 386 -15.40 11.34 12.22
C ILE A 386 -15.36 12.83 12.62
N ASP A 387 -14.94 13.12 13.85
CA ASP A 387 -14.78 14.50 14.34
C ASP A 387 -13.35 15.04 14.12
N LEU A 388 -12.36 14.15 14.17
CA LEU A 388 -10.94 14.47 14.09
C LEU A 388 -10.18 13.40 13.32
N ILE A 389 -9.43 13.84 12.31
CA ILE A 389 -8.49 13.03 11.54
C ILE A 389 -7.08 13.48 11.91
N VAL A 390 -6.25 12.56 12.36
CA VAL A 390 -4.79 12.74 12.50
C VAL A 390 -4.13 12.05 11.30
N ALA A 391 -3.51 12.83 10.42
CA ALA A 391 -2.97 12.36 9.15
C ALA A 391 -1.45 12.60 9.09
N PRO A 392 -0.62 11.69 9.65
CA PRO A 392 0.81 11.69 9.39
C PRO A 392 1.07 11.31 7.92
N ASP A 393 1.70 12.22 7.19
CA ASP A 393 1.93 12.11 5.76
C ASP A 393 3.38 11.72 5.43
N PHE A 394 3.53 10.50 4.92
CA PHE A 394 4.73 9.80 4.50
C PHE A 394 4.90 9.79 2.97
N CYS A 395 4.09 10.56 2.22
CA CYS A 395 4.17 10.67 0.77
C CYS A 395 5.57 11.07 0.26
N ALA A 396 5.97 10.53 -0.89
CA ALA A 396 7.14 11.00 -1.65
C ALA A 396 6.81 12.17 -2.60
N GLY A 397 5.53 12.50 -2.77
CA GLY A 397 5.05 13.51 -3.70
C GLY A 397 5.07 14.93 -3.14
N GLU A 398 4.48 15.85 -3.90
CA GLU A 398 4.29 17.24 -3.45
C GLU A 398 3.44 17.29 -2.17
N VAL A 399 3.96 17.97 -1.15
CA VAL A 399 3.25 18.22 0.12
C VAL A 399 1.92 18.92 -0.16
N PHE A 400 0.85 18.54 0.55
CA PHE A 400 -0.53 19.01 0.34
C PHE A 400 -1.24 18.56 -0.94
N LYS A 401 -0.58 17.85 -1.87
CA LYS A 401 -1.25 17.30 -3.06
C LYS A 401 -2.43 16.39 -2.67
N THR A 402 -2.22 15.52 -1.69
CA THR A 402 -3.23 14.59 -1.16
C THR A 402 -4.44 15.32 -0.57
N LEU A 403 -4.21 16.39 0.19
CA LEU A 403 -5.28 17.24 0.72
C LEU A 403 -6.08 17.95 -0.39
N THR A 404 -5.40 18.41 -1.44
CA THR A 404 -6.06 19.04 -2.59
C THR A 404 -6.94 18.05 -3.34
N LEU A 405 -6.46 16.82 -3.52
CA LEU A 405 -7.23 15.73 -4.13
C LEU A 405 -8.41 15.32 -3.24
N ALA A 406 -8.21 15.21 -1.94
CA ALA A 406 -9.27 14.89 -0.97
C ALA A 406 -10.39 15.93 -0.96
N LYS A 407 -10.04 17.22 -1.02
CA LYS A 407 -11.01 18.32 -1.14
C LYS A 407 -11.84 18.22 -2.42
N LYS A 408 -11.21 17.90 -3.56
CA LYS A 408 -11.91 17.69 -4.83
C LYS A 408 -12.83 16.47 -4.79
N TYR A 409 -12.34 15.34 -4.31
CA TYR A 409 -13.13 14.13 -4.11
C TYR A 409 -14.34 14.39 -3.21
N ALA A 410 -14.13 15.08 -2.10
CA ALA A 410 -15.22 15.41 -1.18
C ALA A 410 -16.27 16.32 -1.84
N LEU A 411 -15.83 17.31 -2.62
CA LEU A 411 -16.75 18.16 -3.38
C LEU A 411 -17.56 17.37 -4.41
N ASP A 412 -16.92 16.48 -5.18
CA ASP A 412 -17.57 15.63 -6.19
C ASP A 412 -18.61 14.69 -5.56
N LYS A 413 -18.26 14.05 -4.44
CA LYS A 413 -19.13 13.11 -3.73
C LYS A 413 -20.07 13.76 -2.73
N GLY A 414 -20.15 15.10 -2.67
CA GLY A 414 -21.00 15.83 -1.73
C GLY A 414 -20.70 15.56 -0.26
N LYS A 415 -19.44 15.23 0.07
CA LYS A 415 -18.98 14.93 1.44
C LYS A 415 -18.44 16.19 2.13
N PRO A 416 -18.71 16.38 3.43
CA PRO A 416 -18.13 17.49 4.20
C PRO A 416 -16.61 17.38 4.27
N PHE A 417 -15.91 18.50 4.04
CA PHE A 417 -14.45 18.58 4.12
C PHE A 417 -14.01 20.00 4.52
N PRO A 418 -13.04 20.15 5.44
CA PRO A 418 -12.68 21.48 5.95
C PRO A 418 -12.11 22.39 4.86
N GLU A 419 -12.25 23.69 5.05
CA GLU A 419 -11.64 24.67 4.17
C GLU A 419 -10.11 24.55 4.24
N ILE A 420 -9.48 24.46 3.07
CA ILE A 420 -8.02 24.53 2.90
C ILE A 420 -7.69 25.89 2.29
N ASP A 421 -6.92 26.69 3.03
CA ASP A 421 -6.35 27.93 2.53
C ASP A 421 -5.24 27.65 1.51
N ASP A 422 -5.36 28.21 0.31
CA ASP A 422 -4.37 28.07 -0.77
C ASP A 422 -3.00 28.67 -0.41
N GLN A 423 -2.90 29.53 0.62
CA GLN A 423 -1.62 30.07 1.09
C GLN A 423 -0.65 28.96 1.56
N ILE A 424 -1.14 27.81 2.02
CA ILE A 424 -0.28 26.70 2.45
C ILE A 424 0.61 26.18 1.32
N LYS A 425 0.18 26.34 0.06
CA LYS A 425 0.95 25.91 -1.12
C LYS A 425 2.29 26.64 -1.24
N LYS A 426 2.42 27.83 -0.62
CA LYS A 426 3.70 28.56 -0.53
C LYS A 426 4.71 27.86 0.38
N GLU A 427 4.25 26.99 1.28
CA GLU A 427 5.07 26.25 2.24
C GLU A 427 5.43 24.83 1.74
N LYS A 428 5.04 24.45 0.51
CA LYS A 428 5.14 23.06 0.01
C LYS A 428 6.56 22.48 -0.04
N ASP A 429 7.57 23.29 -0.33
CA ASP A 429 8.95 22.83 -0.49
C ASP A 429 9.69 22.67 0.85
N TRP A 430 9.19 23.32 1.90
CA TRP A 430 9.74 23.24 3.25
C TRP A 430 8.60 23.49 4.25
N PRO A 431 7.76 22.48 4.54
CA PRO A 431 6.55 22.66 5.33
C PRO A 431 6.83 22.64 6.84
N LYS A 432 5.95 23.28 7.62
CA LYS A 432 5.83 23.07 9.08
C LYS A 432 5.60 21.59 9.41
N ASP A 433 5.85 21.23 10.65
CA ASP A 433 5.67 19.88 11.17
C ASP A 433 4.20 19.52 11.43
N CYS A 434 3.32 20.50 11.56
CA CYS A 434 1.89 20.29 11.77
C CYS A 434 1.03 21.43 11.19
N TYR A 435 -0.11 21.06 10.63
CA TYR A 435 -1.16 21.96 10.15
C TYR A 435 -2.51 21.49 10.67
N VAL A 436 -3.35 22.42 11.10
CA VAL A 436 -4.72 22.14 11.55
C VAL A 436 -5.70 22.79 10.57
N PHE A 437 -6.53 21.97 9.94
CA PHE A 437 -7.64 22.41 9.09
C PHE A 437 -8.93 22.18 9.86
N GLU A 438 -9.49 23.25 10.43
CA GLU A 438 -10.62 23.17 11.35
C GLU A 438 -11.94 22.86 10.62
N GLY A 439 -12.62 21.81 11.05
CA GLY A 439 -14.01 21.53 10.65
C GLY A 439 -15.00 22.42 11.41
N LYS A 440 -16.02 22.94 10.74
CA LYS A 440 -16.96 23.91 11.31
C LYS A 440 -18.23 23.21 11.82
N GLU A 441 -18.83 22.35 11.01
CA GLU A 441 -20.11 21.70 11.31
C GLU A 441 -20.06 20.18 11.17
N LYS A 442 -20.08 19.68 9.92
CA LYS A 442 -20.07 18.25 9.61
C LYS A 442 -18.72 17.79 9.08
N GLU A 443 -17.82 18.73 8.81
CA GLU A 443 -16.46 18.42 8.40
C GLU A 443 -15.66 17.90 9.61
N PRO A 444 -14.83 16.86 9.44
CA PRO A 444 -13.81 16.55 10.43
C PRO A 444 -12.78 17.67 10.49
N THR A 445 -12.20 17.93 11.67
CA THR A 445 -10.90 18.62 11.71
C THR A 445 -9.83 17.68 11.19
N ILE A 446 -8.88 18.19 10.40
CA ILE A 446 -7.72 17.43 9.94
C ILE A 446 -6.46 18.03 10.56
N VAL A 447 -5.73 17.22 11.34
CA VAL A 447 -4.37 17.49 11.77
C VAL A 447 -3.43 16.79 10.79
N TYR A 448 -2.82 17.56 9.89
CA TYR A 448 -1.93 17.06 8.85
C TYR A 448 -0.46 17.25 9.25
N MET A 449 0.33 16.18 9.21
CA MET A 449 1.70 16.18 9.73
C MET A 449 2.69 15.63 8.69
N PRO A 450 3.38 16.49 7.93
CA PRO A 450 4.43 16.05 6.99
C PRO A 450 5.58 15.35 7.73
N LEU A 451 6.00 14.19 7.21
CA LEU A 451 7.09 13.41 7.78
C LEU A 451 8.41 14.20 7.86
N PHE A 452 8.82 14.81 6.74
CA PHE A 452 9.97 15.71 6.68
C PHE A 452 9.49 17.16 6.65
N ASN A 453 10.05 17.99 7.52
CA ASN A 453 9.52 19.32 7.83
C ASN A 453 10.59 20.23 8.46
N ARG A 454 10.24 21.50 8.71
CA ARG A 454 11.18 22.50 9.28
C ARG A 454 11.74 22.14 10.65
N ALA A 455 11.10 21.25 11.40
CA ALA A 455 11.57 20.85 12.72
C ALA A 455 12.64 19.75 12.66
N ASN A 456 12.74 19.02 11.55
CA ASN A 456 13.72 17.94 11.36
C ASN A 456 14.61 18.11 10.11
N CYS A 457 14.41 19.18 9.33
CA CYS A 457 15.22 19.59 8.18
C CYS A 457 15.53 21.08 8.28
N ARG A 458 16.82 21.46 8.21
CA ARG A 458 17.31 22.84 8.28
C ARG A 458 16.80 23.72 7.14
N ASP A 459 16.61 23.15 5.96
CA ASP A 459 16.13 23.83 4.77
C ASP A 459 15.45 22.85 3.79
N ALA A 460 14.96 23.38 2.67
CA ALA A 460 14.35 22.59 1.60
C ALA A 460 15.33 21.57 0.97
N LYS A 461 16.64 21.86 0.95
CA LYS A 461 17.64 20.95 0.36
C LYS A 461 17.83 19.71 1.21
N GLU A 462 17.90 19.86 2.53
CA GLU A 462 17.98 18.74 3.46
C GLU A 462 16.71 17.89 3.43
N LEU A 463 15.53 18.51 3.27
CA LEU A 463 14.27 17.80 3.07
C LEU A 463 14.31 16.92 1.81
N GLN A 464 14.74 17.47 0.68
CA GLN A 464 14.87 16.72 -0.57
C GLN A 464 15.92 15.60 -0.45
N ALA A 465 17.02 15.85 0.27
CA ALA A 465 18.03 14.82 0.54
C ALA A 465 17.48 13.67 1.39
N LYS A 466 16.69 13.96 2.43
CA LYS A 466 15.99 12.93 3.22
C LYS A 466 14.95 12.19 2.38
N MET A 467 14.20 12.89 1.53
CA MET A 467 13.24 12.27 0.62
C MET A 467 13.92 11.30 -0.36
N LYS A 468 15.12 11.65 -0.85
CA LYS A 468 15.94 10.76 -1.68
C LYS A 468 16.51 9.58 -0.88
N LYS A 469 17.01 9.83 0.33
CA LYS A 469 17.55 8.79 1.23
C LYS A 469 16.50 7.75 1.58
N PHE A 470 15.27 8.19 1.87
CA PHE A 470 14.15 7.33 2.25
C PHE A 470 13.18 7.15 1.08
N CYS A 471 13.66 7.11 -0.17
CA CYS A 471 12.80 6.96 -1.33
C CYS A 471 11.94 5.67 -1.29
N THR A 472 10.78 5.68 -1.93
CA THR A 472 9.78 4.61 -1.84
C THR A 472 10.26 3.28 -2.46
N PHE A 473 11.04 3.36 -3.53
CA PHE A 473 11.41 2.20 -4.35
C PHE A 473 12.92 1.98 -4.32
N GLN A 474 13.37 1.47 -3.19
CA GLN A 474 14.73 1.04 -2.97
C GLN A 474 14.77 -0.31 -2.26
N LEU A 475 15.98 -0.75 -1.96
CA LEU A 475 16.20 -1.96 -1.20
C LEU A 475 15.78 -1.75 0.26
N PRO A 476 15.48 -2.85 0.99
CA PRO A 476 15.17 -2.79 2.41
C PRO A 476 16.18 -1.96 3.22
N TYR A 477 15.68 -1.18 4.17
CA TYR A 477 16.50 -0.33 5.02
C TYR A 477 17.41 -1.17 5.91
N ASN A 478 18.65 -0.71 6.07
CA ASN A 478 19.49 -1.20 7.16
C ASN A 478 19.01 -0.65 8.51
N ASN A 479 19.54 -1.22 9.60
CA ASN A 479 19.12 -0.86 10.95
C ASN A 479 19.34 0.63 11.26
N ASP A 480 20.40 1.26 10.75
CA ASP A 480 20.67 2.68 10.98
C ASP A 480 19.62 3.57 10.30
N MET A 481 19.26 3.26 9.05
CA MET A 481 18.20 3.96 8.33
C MET A 481 16.85 3.79 9.01
N MET A 482 16.52 2.57 9.46
CA MET A 482 15.29 2.32 10.19
C MET A 482 15.25 3.11 11.50
N ASN A 483 16.31 3.06 12.31
CA ASN A 483 16.37 3.78 13.58
C ASN A 483 16.26 5.29 13.38
N GLU A 484 16.96 5.87 12.40
CA GLU A 484 16.84 7.30 12.09
C GLU A 484 15.40 7.68 11.72
N LEU A 485 14.73 6.90 10.88
CA LEU A 485 13.38 7.21 10.45
C LEU A 485 12.33 7.00 11.56
N LEU A 486 12.51 5.98 12.39
CA LEU A 486 11.71 5.78 13.61
C LEU A 486 11.82 7.00 14.53
N ASP A 487 13.02 7.50 14.78
CA ASP A 487 13.25 8.67 15.63
C ASP A 487 12.59 9.92 15.06
N ILE A 488 12.71 10.16 13.76
CA ILE A 488 12.03 11.28 13.08
C ILE A 488 10.51 11.22 13.28
N ALA A 489 9.91 10.04 13.09
CA ALA A 489 8.47 9.85 13.21
C ALA A 489 8.00 10.02 14.67
N ARG A 490 8.70 9.42 15.64
CA ARG A 490 8.42 9.60 17.07
C ARG A 490 8.49 11.07 17.46
N ASP A 491 9.54 11.77 17.04
CA ASP A 491 9.75 13.17 17.38
C ASP A 491 8.67 14.08 16.80
N ASN A 492 8.15 13.77 15.60
CA ASN A 492 7.03 14.51 15.02
C ASN A 492 5.78 14.44 15.91
N ILE A 493 5.40 13.25 16.40
CA ILE A 493 4.27 13.08 17.32
C ILE A 493 4.56 13.79 18.65
N LYS A 494 5.75 13.58 19.22
CA LYS A 494 6.15 14.15 20.51
C LYS A 494 6.12 15.69 20.50
N ARG A 495 6.67 16.33 19.47
CA ARG A 495 6.65 17.79 19.31
C ARG A 495 5.23 18.34 19.20
N ASN A 496 4.34 17.61 18.53
CA ASN A 496 2.98 18.07 18.24
C ASN A 496 1.91 17.56 19.22
N LYS A 497 2.31 16.88 20.30
CA LYS A 497 1.41 16.37 21.34
C LYS A 497 0.41 17.43 21.82
N THR A 498 0.89 18.63 22.14
CA THR A 498 0.03 19.70 22.67
C THR A 498 -1.07 20.08 21.68
N ILE A 499 -0.74 20.16 20.38
CA ILE A 499 -1.71 20.45 19.31
C ILE A 499 -2.70 19.29 19.19
N LEU A 500 -2.23 18.04 19.18
CA LEU A 500 -3.09 16.86 19.11
C LEU A 500 -4.11 16.84 20.26
N VAL A 501 -3.66 17.05 21.50
CA VAL A 501 -4.53 17.10 22.68
C VAL A 501 -5.54 18.25 22.58
N GLN A 502 -5.11 19.44 22.15
CA GLN A 502 -6.00 20.59 21.96
C GLN A 502 -7.09 20.31 20.92
N GLU A 503 -6.76 19.68 19.79
CA GLU A 503 -7.75 19.36 18.76
C GLU A 503 -8.69 18.21 19.19
N MET A 504 -8.21 17.26 20.01
CA MET A 504 -9.06 16.26 20.65
C MET A 504 -10.06 16.92 21.62
N GLU A 505 -9.62 17.86 22.44
CA GLU A 505 -10.49 18.64 23.33
C GLU A 505 -11.54 19.44 22.58
N LYS A 506 -11.16 20.09 21.46
CA LYS A 506 -12.11 20.77 20.58
C LYS A 506 -13.12 19.80 19.96
N ALA A 507 -12.68 18.62 19.52
CA ALA A 507 -13.57 17.58 18.98
C ALA A 507 -14.62 17.15 20.02
N ILE A 508 -14.23 16.94 21.28
CA ILE A 508 -15.14 16.66 22.39
C ILE A 508 -16.19 17.76 22.54
N GLN A 509 -15.76 19.03 22.55
CA GLN A 509 -16.65 20.17 22.72
C GLN A 509 -17.65 20.27 21.56
N ARG A 510 -17.19 20.07 20.32
CA ARG A 510 -18.06 20.09 19.13
C ARG A 510 -19.09 18.97 19.16
N ARG A 511 -18.68 17.72 19.43
CA ARG A 511 -19.62 16.59 19.49
C ARG A 511 -20.64 16.77 20.61
N SER A 512 -20.22 17.23 21.78
CA SER A 512 -21.13 17.54 22.89
C SER A 512 -22.18 18.59 22.52
N ARG A 513 -21.81 19.64 21.76
CA ARG A 513 -22.74 20.66 21.26
C ARG A 513 -23.71 20.10 20.22
N ARG A 514 -23.28 19.15 19.37
CA ARG A 514 -24.13 18.48 18.38
C ARG A 514 -25.15 17.56 19.06
N SER A 515 -24.73 16.80 20.07
CA SER A 515 -25.58 15.86 20.80
C SER A 515 -26.57 16.51 21.78
N SER A 516 -26.42 17.81 22.04
CA SER A 516 -27.32 18.60 22.90
C SER A 516 -28.37 19.41 22.12
N LYS A 517 -28.27 19.43 20.79
CA LYS A 517 -29.28 19.99 19.88
C LYS A 517 -30.19 18.87 19.40
#